data_AF-A0A8D5A5L7-F1
#
_entry.id   AF-A0A8D5A5L7-F1
#
_cell.length_a   1.000
_cell.length_b   1.000
_cell.length_c   1.000
_cell.angle_alpha   90.00
_cell.angle_beta   90.00
_cell.angle_gamma   90.00
#
_symmetry.space_group_name_H-M   'P 1'
#
loop_
_entity.id
_entity.type
_entity.pdbx_description
1 polymer ?
#
loop_
_entity_poly.entity_id
_entity_poly.type
_entity_poly.pdbx_seq_one_letter_code
_entity_poly.pdbx_strand_id
1 'polypeptide(L)'
;MASAFDESYQESLNALRTLQSNYDTKMKALVALYQGNLDDAYPKAEELAVYGTKLAELQSRILENNQLIADKISSPVKVIELKDADAIISELDALVLQINRQIQNNNDIVAAKSSKQSECNRMVWEKIAFILKDYVADYIASKKKIEDEEAVLQEKVKDLQTQYRSLTQEINDLNAGIINTADTVRSMNGYLKDSGFEGFSLHEKEGVKGGYEVIRDDGKVAVNLSEGERNFIAFLYFYHVVHGMRSETDSGKNKIVVIDDPVSSMDSSALFIVGSLVREMIGICANVADPVENENPIFAGRYIKQIFILTHNVYFHREITYQQVGYYDCTTFYMIRKTANISRVHICERPKDKAKTEYENYNPVQSSYAALWEELRDADSVIPALNVMRRILESYFLQLCGYEGTSLREQLLEDPENRKNFIKEVPGGQPDMTDYELASTMLAYINNPNGITDGLNLVVEDYDDVDMYKRVFKQIFYVMHQNQHYDMMTAAVKKHNE
;
A
#
# COMPACT_ATOMS: atom_id res chain seq x y z
N MET A 1 -115.85 21.74 -72.77
CA MET A 1 -114.43 21.68 -73.18
C MET A 1 -113.50 22.60 -72.39
N ALA A 2 -113.96 23.68 -71.75
CA ALA A 2 -113.08 24.56 -70.95
C ALA A 2 -112.64 23.97 -69.58
N SER A 3 -113.45 23.16 -68.88
CA SER A 3 -113.08 22.65 -67.55
C SER A 3 -112.03 21.51 -67.57
N ALA A 4 -111.93 20.76 -68.67
CA ALA A 4 -110.95 19.66 -68.81
C ALA A 4 -109.51 20.18 -69.04
N PHE A 5 -109.36 21.42 -69.53
CA PHE A 5 -108.05 22.06 -69.68
C PHE A 5 -107.50 22.61 -68.35
N ASP A 6 -108.37 22.89 -67.38
CA ASP A 6 -107.98 23.50 -66.10
C ASP A 6 -107.43 22.45 -65.11
N GLU A 7 -108.03 21.25 -65.05
CA GLU A 7 -107.61 20.16 -64.16
C GLU A 7 -106.24 19.57 -64.55
N SER A 8 -106.03 19.25 -65.83
CA SER A 8 -104.76 18.73 -66.35
C SER A 8 -103.59 19.73 -66.22
N TYR A 9 -103.91 21.03 -66.29
CA TYR A 9 -102.94 22.10 -66.06
C TYR A 9 -102.51 22.18 -64.59
N GLN A 10 -103.46 22.08 -63.65
CA GLN A 10 -103.17 22.07 -62.21
C GLN A 10 -102.39 20.82 -61.78
N GLU A 11 -102.71 19.64 -62.31
CA GLU A 11 -101.95 18.41 -62.06
C GLU A 11 -100.49 18.53 -62.51
N SER A 12 -100.26 19.09 -63.69
CA SER A 12 -98.91 19.32 -64.24
C SER A 12 -98.10 20.31 -63.39
N LEU A 13 -98.75 21.37 -62.88
CA LEU A 13 -98.13 22.32 -61.95
C LEU A 13 -97.79 21.67 -60.60
N ASN A 14 -98.65 20.81 -60.08
CA ASN A 14 -98.39 20.08 -58.84
C ASN A 14 -97.24 19.06 -59.00
N ALA A 15 -97.14 18.40 -60.16
CA ALA A 15 -95.99 17.55 -60.49
C ALA A 15 -94.68 18.36 -60.53
N LEU A 16 -94.68 19.56 -61.12
CA LEU A 16 -93.51 20.46 -61.12
C LEU A 16 -93.13 20.93 -59.71
N ARG A 17 -94.09 21.27 -58.84
CA ARG A 17 -93.82 21.60 -57.43
C ARG A 17 -93.23 20.43 -56.67
N THR A 18 -93.72 19.22 -56.95
CA THR A 18 -93.18 17.99 -56.36
C THR A 18 -91.75 17.73 -56.83
N LEU A 19 -91.47 17.93 -58.12
CA LEU A 19 -90.12 17.87 -58.68
C LEU A 19 -89.19 18.88 -58.01
N GLN A 20 -89.62 20.14 -57.86
CA GLN A 20 -88.85 21.20 -57.20
C GLN A 20 -88.50 20.82 -55.76
N SER A 21 -89.49 20.38 -54.98
CA SER A 21 -89.28 19.96 -53.59
C SER A 21 -88.31 18.78 -53.49
N ASN A 22 -88.43 17.79 -54.39
CA ASN A 22 -87.56 16.62 -54.41
C ASN A 22 -86.14 16.98 -54.83
N TYR A 23 -85.98 17.83 -55.85
CA TYR A 23 -84.68 18.29 -56.32
C TYR A 23 -83.96 19.08 -55.22
N ASP A 24 -84.62 20.07 -54.62
CA ASP A 24 -84.06 20.90 -53.56
C ASP A 24 -83.64 20.06 -52.35
N THR A 25 -84.51 19.15 -51.89
CA THR A 25 -84.22 18.29 -50.74
C THR A 25 -83.02 17.38 -51.00
N LYS A 26 -82.98 16.71 -52.16
CA LYS A 26 -81.88 15.80 -52.51
C LYS A 26 -80.55 16.55 -52.70
N MET A 27 -80.59 17.69 -53.39
CA MET A 27 -79.38 18.46 -53.67
C MET A 27 -78.83 19.14 -52.42
N LYS A 28 -79.68 19.61 -51.50
CA LYS A 28 -79.24 20.09 -50.17
C LYS A 28 -78.57 18.99 -49.35
N ALA A 29 -79.14 17.78 -49.34
CA ALA A 29 -78.54 16.64 -48.64
C ALA A 29 -77.17 16.27 -49.23
N LEU A 30 -77.03 16.28 -50.56
CA LEU A 30 -75.78 16.03 -51.26
C LEU A 30 -74.72 17.10 -50.94
N VAL A 31 -75.09 18.38 -51.00
CA VAL A 31 -74.19 19.49 -50.65
C VAL A 31 -73.74 19.38 -49.19
N ALA A 32 -74.65 19.04 -48.27
CA ALA A 32 -74.30 18.86 -46.86
C ALA A 32 -73.29 17.74 -46.65
N LEU A 33 -73.40 16.63 -47.39
CA LEU A 33 -72.44 15.53 -47.35
C LEU A 33 -71.04 15.99 -47.78
N TYR A 34 -70.94 16.68 -48.92
CA TYR A 34 -69.65 17.18 -49.41
C TYR A 34 -69.09 18.31 -48.55
N GLN A 35 -69.94 19.17 -48.00
CA GLN A 35 -69.52 20.22 -47.07
C GLN A 35 -68.93 19.61 -45.80
N GLY A 36 -69.52 18.52 -45.28
CA GLY A 36 -69.01 17.82 -44.10
C GLY A 36 -67.60 17.26 -44.27
N ASN A 37 -67.15 16.97 -45.50
CA ASN A 37 -65.77 16.56 -45.75
C ASN A 37 -64.74 17.67 -45.47
N LEU A 38 -65.18 18.93 -45.35
CA LEU A 38 -64.31 20.07 -45.03
C LEU A 38 -64.17 20.33 -43.52
N ASP A 39 -65.01 19.72 -42.68
CA ASP A 39 -65.05 20.00 -41.24
C ASP A 39 -63.81 19.45 -40.50
N ASP A 40 -63.33 18.27 -40.90
CA ASP A 40 -62.10 17.62 -40.38
C ASP A 40 -61.24 17.11 -41.54
N ALA A 41 -60.87 18.04 -42.42
CA ALA A 41 -60.12 17.70 -43.62
C ALA A 41 -58.67 17.30 -43.32
N TYR A 42 -58.16 16.32 -44.06
CA TYR A 42 -56.76 15.91 -43.98
C TYR A 42 -55.83 17.08 -44.34
N PRO A 43 -55.02 17.62 -43.42
CA PRO A 43 -54.31 18.88 -43.64
C PRO A 43 -53.25 18.84 -44.75
N LYS A 44 -52.80 17.65 -45.14
CA LYS A 44 -51.81 17.45 -46.21
C LYS A 44 -52.44 17.14 -47.57
N ALA A 45 -53.77 17.14 -47.67
CA ALA A 45 -54.47 16.98 -48.95
C ALA A 45 -54.24 18.21 -49.83
N GLU A 46 -53.43 18.06 -50.88
CA GLU A 46 -53.11 19.14 -51.83
C GLU A 46 -54.34 19.60 -52.62
N GLU A 47 -55.32 18.71 -52.78
CA GLU A 47 -56.52 18.89 -53.58
C GLU A 47 -57.66 19.60 -52.84
N LEU A 48 -57.51 19.88 -51.54
CA LEU A 48 -58.59 20.42 -50.70
C LEU A 48 -59.12 21.78 -51.19
N ALA A 49 -58.22 22.64 -51.70
CA ALA A 49 -58.60 23.92 -52.28
C ALA A 49 -59.41 23.76 -53.58
N VAL A 50 -59.04 22.78 -54.41
CA VAL A 50 -59.76 22.45 -55.65
C VAL A 50 -61.13 21.86 -55.32
N TYR A 51 -61.18 20.97 -54.32
CA TYR A 51 -62.42 20.39 -53.81
C TYR A 51 -63.41 21.46 -53.31
N GLY A 52 -62.94 22.42 -52.50
CA GLY A 52 -63.77 23.53 -52.04
C GLY A 52 -64.30 24.40 -53.18
N THR A 53 -63.47 24.63 -54.21
CA THR A 53 -63.89 25.38 -55.41
C THR A 53 -64.97 24.64 -56.20
N LYS A 54 -64.80 23.33 -56.39
CA LYS A 54 -65.78 22.48 -57.10
C LYS A 54 -67.09 22.33 -56.32
N LEU A 55 -67.04 22.31 -55.00
CA LEU A 55 -68.24 22.31 -54.16
C LEU A 55 -69.03 23.61 -54.29
N ALA A 56 -68.34 24.75 -54.32
CA ALA A 56 -68.99 26.04 -54.59
C ALA A 56 -69.61 26.09 -56.00
N GLU A 57 -68.94 25.50 -57.00
CA GLU A 57 -69.47 25.37 -58.36
C GLU A 57 -70.76 24.53 -58.39
N LEU A 58 -70.79 23.40 -57.67
CA LEU A 58 -71.98 22.56 -57.52
C LEU A 58 -73.12 23.32 -56.83
N GLN A 59 -72.83 24.05 -55.74
CA GLN A 59 -73.82 24.88 -55.05
C GLN A 59 -74.45 25.92 -55.97
N SER A 60 -73.63 26.60 -56.79
CA SER A 60 -74.12 27.55 -57.80
C SER A 60 -74.97 26.87 -58.86
N ARG A 61 -74.55 25.70 -59.36
CA ARG A 61 -75.29 24.91 -60.36
C ARG A 61 -76.67 24.48 -59.85
N ILE A 62 -76.75 24.05 -58.59
CA ILE A 62 -78.00 23.67 -57.93
C ILE A 62 -78.92 24.89 -57.78
N LEU A 63 -78.38 26.05 -57.39
CA LEU A 63 -79.16 27.29 -57.26
C LEU A 63 -79.75 27.73 -58.60
N GLU A 64 -78.96 27.69 -59.67
CA GLU A 64 -79.41 28.00 -61.03
C GLU A 64 -80.51 27.04 -61.48
N ASN A 65 -80.36 25.74 -61.25
CA ASN A 65 -81.40 24.77 -61.58
C ASN A 65 -82.68 24.98 -60.77
N ASN A 66 -82.57 25.31 -59.48
CA ASN A 66 -83.72 25.68 -58.65
C ASN A 66 -84.46 26.91 -59.19
N GLN A 67 -83.74 27.91 -59.70
CA GLN A 67 -84.33 29.09 -60.36
C GLN A 67 -85.01 28.71 -61.67
N LEU A 68 -84.38 27.87 -62.50
CA LEU A 68 -84.96 27.38 -63.75
C LEU A 68 -86.26 26.59 -63.51
N ILE A 69 -86.31 25.78 -62.44
CA ILE A 69 -87.54 25.07 -62.04
C ILE A 69 -88.61 26.07 -61.56
N ALA A 70 -88.24 27.09 -60.77
CA ALA A 70 -89.16 28.13 -60.32
C ALA A 70 -89.74 28.96 -61.50
N ASP A 71 -88.90 29.30 -62.47
CA ASP A 71 -89.29 29.96 -63.72
C ASP A 71 -90.27 29.08 -64.53
N LYS A 72 -90.04 27.77 -64.58
CA LYS A 72 -90.95 26.82 -65.24
C LYS A 72 -92.32 26.80 -64.56
N ILE A 73 -92.36 26.87 -63.23
CA ILE A 73 -93.61 26.91 -62.45
C ILE A 73 -94.34 28.24 -62.65
N SER A 74 -93.64 29.37 -62.66
CA SER A 74 -94.24 30.70 -62.84
C SER A 74 -94.67 30.99 -64.28
N SER A 75 -94.00 30.38 -65.27
CA SER A 75 -94.29 30.53 -66.70
C SER A 75 -94.32 29.17 -67.42
N PRO A 76 -95.41 28.36 -67.26
CA PRO A 76 -95.43 26.95 -67.68
C PRO A 76 -95.27 26.70 -69.18
N VAL A 77 -95.54 27.69 -70.02
CA VAL A 77 -95.42 27.61 -71.49
C VAL A 77 -93.95 27.67 -71.96
N LYS A 78 -93.04 28.19 -71.13
CA LYS A 78 -91.61 28.31 -71.46
C LYS A 78 -90.93 26.94 -71.42
N VAL A 79 -90.21 26.56 -72.47
CA VAL A 79 -89.36 25.36 -72.46
C VAL A 79 -88.08 25.67 -71.70
N ILE A 80 -87.73 24.81 -70.74
CA ILE A 80 -86.57 24.97 -69.86
C ILE A 80 -85.82 23.65 -69.82
N GLU A 81 -84.50 23.76 -69.85
CA GLU A 81 -83.55 22.65 -69.74
C GLU A 81 -82.67 22.90 -68.51
N LEU A 82 -82.50 21.88 -67.66
CA LEU A 82 -81.65 21.97 -66.48
C LEU A 82 -80.19 21.84 -66.89
N LYS A 83 -79.31 22.55 -66.20
CA LYS A 83 -77.87 22.45 -66.39
C LYS A 83 -77.34 21.19 -65.71
N ASP A 84 -76.43 20.49 -66.38
CA ASP A 84 -75.81 19.25 -65.91
C ASP A 84 -75.08 19.46 -64.56
N ALA A 85 -75.41 18.68 -63.54
CA ALA A 85 -74.68 18.66 -62.27
C ALA A 85 -73.80 17.41 -62.11
N ASP A 86 -74.03 16.37 -62.91
CA ASP A 86 -73.40 15.06 -62.76
C ASP A 86 -71.90 15.12 -63.09
N ALA A 87 -71.51 15.98 -64.03
CA ALA A 87 -70.10 16.24 -64.32
C ALA A 87 -69.34 16.79 -63.11
N ILE A 88 -69.91 17.77 -62.40
CA ILE A 88 -69.29 18.39 -61.22
C ILE A 88 -69.25 17.38 -60.05
N ILE A 89 -70.32 16.60 -59.87
CA ILE A 89 -70.40 15.52 -58.87
C ILE A 89 -69.30 14.47 -59.13
N SER A 90 -69.11 14.06 -60.38
CA SER A 90 -68.08 13.10 -60.77
C SER A 90 -66.66 13.61 -60.49
N GLU A 91 -66.41 14.90 -60.71
CA GLU A 91 -65.13 15.54 -60.36
C GLU A 91 -64.91 15.59 -58.84
N LEU A 92 -65.96 15.91 -58.06
CA LEU A 92 -65.89 15.88 -56.60
C LEU A 92 -65.61 14.48 -56.06
N ASP A 93 -66.26 13.45 -56.60
CA ASP A 93 -66.02 12.05 -56.21
C ASP A 93 -64.59 11.60 -56.54
N ALA A 94 -64.06 12.02 -57.70
CA ALA A 94 -62.67 11.75 -58.06
C ALA A 94 -61.68 12.40 -57.07
N LEU A 95 -61.94 13.64 -56.65
CA LEU A 95 -61.13 14.33 -55.64
C LEU A 95 -61.22 13.64 -54.27
N VAL A 96 -62.41 13.19 -53.85
CA VAL A 96 -62.58 12.41 -52.60
C VAL A 96 -61.76 11.13 -52.65
N LEU A 97 -61.78 10.39 -53.77
CA LEU A 97 -60.98 9.17 -53.93
C LEU A 97 -59.48 9.46 -53.86
N GLN A 98 -59.02 10.57 -54.44
CA GLN A 98 -57.62 10.97 -54.40
C GLN A 98 -57.16 11.32 -52.98
N ILE A 99 -57.96 12.12 -52.26
CA ILE A 99 -57.69 12.50 -50.87
C ILE A 99 -57.68 11.25 -49.97
N ASN A 100 -58.64 10.33 -50.14
CA ASN A 100 -58.69 9.07 -49.39
C ASN A 100 -57.46 8.19 -49.61
N ARG A 101 -56.89 8.16 -50.82
CA ARG A 101 -55.61 7.44 -51.07
C ARG A 101 -54.46 8.06 -50.28
N GLN A 102 -54.38 9.38 -50.18
CA GLN A 102 -53.34 10.03 -49.39
C GLN A 102 -53.49 9.75 -47.89
N ILE A 103 -54.73 9.78 -47.38
CA ILE A 103 -55.04 9.40 -46.00
C ILE A 103 -54.58 7.96 -45.73
N GLN A 104 -54.92 7.04 -46.63
CA GLN A 104 -54.52 5.64 -46.48
C GLN A 104 -53.00 5.47 -46.49
N ASN A 105 -52.29 6.10 -47.44
CA ASN A 105 -50.82 6.06 -47.49
C ASN A 105 -50.19 6.56 -46.18
N ASN A 106 -50.73 7.63 -45.60
CA ASN A 106 -50.25 8.14 -44.32
C ASN A 106 -50.53 7.16 -43.16
N ASN A 107 -51.73 6.57 -43.13
CA ASN A 107 -52.09 5.57 -42.13
C ASN A 107 -51.21 4.32 -42.22
N ASP A 108 -50.87 3.88 -43.44
CA ASP A 108 -49.96 2.74 -43.66
C ASP A 108 -48.56 3.04 -43.13
N ILE A 109 -48.04 4.26 -43.32
CA ILE A 109 -46.76 4.70 -42.75
C ILE A 109 -46.81 4.68 -41.22
N VAL A 110 -47.90 5.20 -40.63
CA VAL A 110 -48.06 5.24 -39.16
C VAL A 110 -48.19 3.83 -38.58
N ALA A 111 -48.95 2.95 -39.22
CA ALA A 111 -49.09 1.54 -38.83
C ALA A 111 -47.74 0.80 -38.90
N ALA A 112 -46.93 1.08 -39.92
CA ALA A 112 -45.61 0.48 -40.09
C ALA A 112 -44.52 1.04 -39.15
N LYS A 113 -44.79 2.15 -38.44
CA LYS A 113 -43.80 2.88 -37.62
C LYS A 113 -43.03 1.97 -36.66
N SER A 114 -43.74 1.15 -35.88
CA SER A 114 -43.12 0.26 -34.88
C SER A 114 -42.18 -0.76 -35.54
N SER A 115 -42.64 -1.39 -36.62
CA SER A 115 -41.84 -2.35 -37.38
C SER A 115 -40.60 -1.70 -37.99
N LYS A 116 -40.75 -0.52 -38.60
CA LYS A 116 -39.64 0.23 -39.21
C LYS A 116 -38.62 0.75 -38.19
N GLN A 117 -39.07 1.14 -36.99
CA GLN A 117 -38.17 1.48 -35.89
C GLN A 117 -37.36 0.26 -35.43
N SER A 118 -38.00 -0.91 -35.28
CA SER A 118 -37.29 -2.15 -34.94
C SER A 118 -36.29 -2.57 -36.03
N GLU A 119 -36.66 -2.43 -37.30
CA GLU A 119 -35.79 -2.70 -38.43
C GLU A 119 -34.56 -1.77 -38.43
N CYS A 120 -34.77 -0.47 -38.22
CA CYS A 120 -33.71 0.51 -38.13
C CYS A 120 -32.74 0.20 -36.98
N ASN A 121 -33.25 -0.09 -35.78
CA ASN A 121 -32.42 -0.48 -34.64
C ASN A 121 -31.56 -1.71 -34.95
N ARG A 122 -32.16 -2.74 -35.56
CA ARG A 122 -31.43 -3.94 -36.00
C ARG A 122 -30.31 -3.58 -36.98
N MET A 123 -30.60 -2.79 -38.00
CA MET A 123 -29.62 -2.39 -39.02
C MET A 123 -28.44 -1.60 -38.42
N VAL A 124 -28.71 -0.70 -37.46
CA VAL A 124 -27.65 0.04 -36.77
C VAL A 124 -26.75 -0.91 -35.98
N TRP A 125 -27.34 -1.84 -35.22
CA TRP A 125 -26.56 -2.82 -34.45
C TRP A 125 -25.77 -3.77 -35.35
N GLU A 126 -26.35 -4.25 -36.46
CA GLU A 126 -25.65 -5.06 -37.46
C GLU A 126 -24.45 -4.30 -38.05
N LYS A 127 -24.62 -3.00 -38.31
CA LYS A 127 -23.52 -2.16 -38.82
C LYS A 127 -22.42 -1.99 -37.79
N ILE A 128 -22.76 -1.73 -36.52
CA ILE A 128 -21.79 -1.62 -35.42
C ILE A 128 -21.04 -2.95 -35.26
N ALA A 129 -21.76 -4.07 -35.22
CA ALA A 129 -21.18 -5.40 -35.12
C ALA A 129 -20.22 -5.70 -36.29
N PHE A 130 -20.59 -5.32 -37.51
CA PHE A 130 -19.72 -5.47 -38.68
C PHE A 130 -18.45 -4.61 -38.58
N ILE A 131 -18.55 -3.35 -38.15
CA ILE A 131 -17.39 -2.45 -37.99
C ILE A 131 -16.43 -2.99 -36.92
N LEU A 132 -16.97 -3.54 -35.84
CA LEU A 132 -16.19 -3.99 -34.68
C LEU A 132 -15.80 -5.47 -34.74
N LYS A 133 -16.17 -6.22 -35.79
CA LYS A 133 -16.00 -7.68 -35.84
C LYS A 133 -14.55 -8.13 -35.58
N ASP A 134 -13.58 -7.40 -36.14
CA ASP A 134 -12.16 -7.74 -36.05
C ASP A 134 -11.63 -7.41 -34.65
N TYR A 135 -11.99 -6.25 -34.09
CA TYR A 135 -11.68 -5.89 -32.69
C TYR A 135 -12.26 -6.88 -31.68
N VAL A 136 -13.51 -7.33 -31.89
CA VAL A 136 -14.16 -8.33 -31.04
C VAL A 136 -13.46 -9.68 -31.17
N ALA A 137 -13.09 -10.09 -32.39
CA ALA A 137 -12.35 -11.33 -32.62
C ALA A 137 -10.97 -11.30 -31.93
N ASP A 138 -10.24 -10.20 -32.06
CA ASP A 138 -8.94 -9.99 -31.42
C ASP A 138 -9.05 -10.01 -29.89
N TYR A 139 -10.07 -9.33 -29.35
CA TYR A 139 -10.35 -9.35 -27.90
C TYR A 139 -10.67 -10.76 -27.40
N ILE A 140 -11.54 -11.50 -28.10
CA ILE A 140 -11.89 -12.88 -27.73
C ILE A 140 -10.65 -13.78 -27.78
N ALA A 141 -9.82 -13.65 -28.81
CA ALA A 141 -8.58 -14.43 -28.94
C ALA A 141 -7.58 -14.09 -27.83
N SER A 142 -7.38 -12.80 -27.54
CA SER A 142 -6.49 -12.36 -26.47
C SER A 142 -6.99 -12.79 -25.09
N LYS A 143 -8.29 -12.68 -24.83
CA LYS A 143 -8.92 -13.14 -23.59
C LYS A 143 -8.70 -14.65 -23.41
N LYS A 144 -8.97 -15.44 -24.45
CA LYS A 144 -8.78 -16.90 -24.41
C LYS A 144 -7.33 -17.27 -24.11
N LYS A 145 -6.36 -16.60 -24.76
CA LYS A 145 -4.93 -16.84 -24.50
C LYS A 145 -4.56 -16.62 -23.03
N ILE A 146 -5.06 -15.53 -22.43
CA ILE A 146 -4.81 -15.22 -21.01
C ILE A 146 -5.49 -16.25 -20.11
N GLU A 147 -6.73 -16.64 -20.39
CA GLU A 147 -7.45 -17.67 -19.63
C GLU A 147 -6.74 -19.04 -19.70
N ASP A 148 -6.21 -19.42 -20.87
CA ASP A 148 -5.43 -20.65 -21.05
C ASP A 148 -4.09 -20.61 -20.28
N GLU A 149 -3.39 -19.47 -20.29
CA GLU A 149 -2.15 -19.25 -19.51
C GLU A 149 -2.41 -19.30 -18.00
N GLU A 150 -3.51 -18.68 -17.54
CA GLU A 150 -3.93 -18.71 -16.14
C GLU A 150 -4.21 -20.15 -15.67
N ALA A 151 -4.93 -20.94 -16.47
CA ALA A 151 -5.23 -22.32 -16.15
C ALA A 151 -3.96 -23.16 -15.95
N VAL A 152 -2.95 -23.00 -16.82
CA VAL A 152 -1.66 -23.69 -16.68
C VAL A 152 -0.92 -23.27 -15.41
N LEU A 153 -0.94 -21.98 -15.07
CA LEU A 153 -0.31 -21.49 -13.85
C LEU A 153 -1.02 -22.00 -12.58
N GLN A 154 -2.35 -22.06 -12.59
CA GLN A 154 -3.14 -22.61 -11.48
C GLN A 154 -2.83 -24.09 -11.25
N GLU A 155 -2.68 -24.88 -12.32
CA GLU A 155 -2.27 -26.29 -12.23
C GLU A 155 -0.86 -26.42 -11.64
N LYS A 156 0.11 -25.62 -12.10
CA LYS A 156 1.47 -25.58 -11.53
C LYS A 156 1.48 -25.22 -10.05
N VAL A 157 0.67 -24.25 -9.64
CA VAL A 157 0.54 -23.86 -8.22
C VAL A 157 0.02 -25.03 -7.39
N LYS A 158 -1.01 -25.72 -7.88
CA LYS A 158 -1.58 -26.88 -7.20
C LYS A 158 -0.57 -28.03 -7.07
N ASP A 159 0.20 -28.29 -8.13
CA ASP A 159 1.26 -29.30 -8.12
C ASP A 159 2.38 -28.93 -7.12
N LEU A 160 2.86 -27.68 -7.15
CA LEU A 160 3.87 -27.19 -6.21
C LEU A 160 3.38 -27.23 -4.76
N GLN A 161 2.11 -26.91 -4.49
CA GLN A 161 1.51 -27.05 -3.16
C GLN A 161 1.46 -28.51 -2.72
N THR A 162 1.16 -29.43 -3.62
CA THR A 162 1.13 -30.87 -3.34
C THR A 162 2.54 -31.38 -3.03
N GLN A 163 3.53 -30.98 -3.83
CA GLN A 163 4.95 -31.29 -3.58
C GLN A 163 5.41 -30.71 -2.25
N TYR A 164 5.10 -29.44 -1.96
CA TYR A 164 5.43 -28.80 -0.70
C TYR A 164 4.86 -29.56 0.50
N ARG A 165 3.60 -29.99 0.43
CA ARG A 165 2.97 -30.80 1.50
C ARG A 165 3.66 -32.16 1.64
N SER A 166 4.00 -32.81 0.52
CA SER A 166 4.72 -34.08 0.53
C SER A 166 6.11 -33.94 1.15
N LEU A 167 6.89 -32.94 0.73
CA LEU A 167 8.22 -32.66 1.30
C LEU A 167 8.12 -32.27 2.78
N THR A 168 7.10 -31.48 3.16
CA THR A 168 6.88 -31.13 4.57
C THR A 168 6.56 -32.37 5.40
N GLN A 169 5.75 -33.29 4.86
CA GLN A 169 5.47 -34.56 5.54
C GLN A 169 6.72 -35.42 5.65
N GLU A 170 7.52 -35.53 4.58
CA GLU A 170 8.78 -36.26 4.61
C GLU A 170 9.78 -35.65 5.61
N ILE A 171 9.89 -34.32 5.65
CA ILE A 171 10.67 -33.60 6.66
C ILE A 171 10.14 -33.91 8.05
N ASN A 172 8.83 -33.95 8.26
CA ASN A 172 8.24 -34.28 9.55
C ASN A 172 8.49 -35.75 9.94
N ASP A 173 8.43 -36.68 9.00
CA ASP A 173 8.69 -38.10 9.24
C ASP A 173 10.17 -38.35 9.55
N LEU A 174 11.07 -37.71 8.79
CA LEU A 174 12.52 -37.71 9.05
C LEU A 174 12.83 -37.05 10.39
N ASN A 175 12.20 -35.90 10.69
CA ASN A 175 12.33 -35.24 11.98
C ASN A 175 11.73 -36.09 13.11
N ALA A 176 10.65 -36.83 12.90
CA ALA A 176 10.13 -37.76 13.91
C ALA A 176 11.14 -38.90 14.19
N GLY A 177 11.92 -39.31 13.19
CA GLY A 177 13.08 -40.19 13.36
C GLY A 177 14.26 -39.55 14.09
N ILE A 178 14.47 -38.23 13.93
CA ILE A 178 15.51 -37.42 14.60
C ILE A 178 15.09 -36.95 16.00
N ILE A 179 13.77 -36.86 16.28
CA ILE A 179 13.17 -36.74 17.62
C ILE A 179 13.31 -38.11 18.36
N ASN A 180 14.34 -38.89 18.03
CA ASN A 180 15.06 -39.69 19.00
C ASN A 180 16.01 -38.76 19.76
N THR A 181 15.51 -38.25 20.87
CA THR A 181 16.21 -38.09 22.17
C THR A 181 17.74 -38.23 22.20
N ALA A 182 18.35 -39.26 21.61
CA ALA A 182 19.80 -39.44 21.55
C ALA A 182 20.60 -38.30 20.89
N ASP A 183 20.18 -37.74 19.75
CA ASP A 183 20.97 -36.71 19.04
C ASP A 183 20.87 -35.34 19.73
N THR A 184 19.69 -35.03 20.27
CA THR A 184 19.52 -33.81 21.05
C THR A 184 20.16 -33.92 22.42
N VAL A 185 20.05 -35.05 23.10
CA VAL A 185 20.81 -35.31 24.33
C VAL A 185 22.30 -35.23 24.05
N ARG A 186 22.77 -35.75 22.91
CA ARG A 186 24.17 -35.61 22.50
C ARG A 186 24.55 -34.15 22.27
N SER A 187 23.71 -33.35 21.62
CA SER A 187 23.93 -31.91 21.41
C SER A 187 23.91 -31.12 22.72
N MET A 188 22.91 -31.34 23.58
CA MET A 188 22.83 -30.72 24.92
C MET A 188 24.02 -31.13 25.78
N ASN A 189 24.43 -32.40 25.77
CA ASN A 189 25.64 -32.87 26.46
C ASN A 189 26.91 -32.25 25.88
N GLY A 190 26.96 -31.99 24.56
CA GLY A 190 28.01 -31.22 23.91
C GLY A 190 28.09 -29.80 24.50
N TYR A 191 26.98 -29.07 24.52
CA TYR A 191 26.93 -27.73 25.11
C TYR A 191 27.25 -27.72 26.61
N LEU A 192 26.79 -28.71 27.37
CA LEU A 192 27.14 -28.87 28.79
C LEU A 192 28.64 -29.03 28.98
N LYS A 193 29.27 -29.91 28.19
CA LYS A 193 30.71 -30.13 28.20
C LYS A 193 31.49 -28.86 27.81
N ASP A 194 31.10 -28.20 26.73
CA ASP A 194 31.76 -26.97 26.25
C ASP A 194 31.61 -25.80 27.24
N SER A 195 30.55 -25.81 28.07
CA SER A 195 30.33 -24.84 29.15
C SER A 195 31.17 -25.09 30.40
N GLY A 196 31.77 -26.28 30.52
CA GLY A 196 32.49 -26.73 31.73
C GLY A 196 31.61 -27.44 32.76
N PHE A 197 30.36 -27.78 32.44
CA PHE A 197 29.52 -28.65 33.27
C PHE A 197 29.94 -30.11 33.08
N GLU A 198 30.99 -30.54 33.80
CA GLU A 198 31.55 -31.89 33.68
C GLU A 198 30.96 -32.90 34.68
N GLY A 199 30.32 -32.44 35.76
CA GLY A 199 29.85 -33.30 36.86
C GLY A 199 28.51 -34.00 36.65
N PHE A 200 27.88 -33.82 35.48
CA PHE A 200 26.65 -34.50 35.11
C PHE A 200 26.41 -34.55 33.59
N SER A 201 25.58 -35.47 33.15
CA SER A 201 25.09 -35.61 31.77
C SER A 201 23.57 -35.79 31.74
N LEU A 202 22.95 -35.44 30.62
CA LEU A 202 21.56 -35.75 30.32
C LEU A 202 21.46 -37.14 29.70
N HIS A 203 20.50 -37.92 30.16
CA HIS A 203 20.16 -39.23 29.62
C HIS A 203 18.65 -39.27 29.34
N GLU A 204 18.24 -40.05 28.36
CA GLU A 204 16.82 -40.30 28.14
C GLU A 204 16.25 -41.15 29.28
N LYS A 205 15.08 -40.75 29.78
CA LYS A 205 14.37 -41.49 30.81
C LYS A 205 13.63 -42.68 30.19
N GLU A 206 14.00 -43.88 30.59
CA GLU A 206 13.37 -45.11 30.11
C GLU A 206 11.85 -45.10 30.42
N GLY A 207 11.03 -45.39 29.40
CA GLY A 207 9.57 -45.41 29.53
C GLY A 207 8.87 -44.04 29.48
N VAL A 208 9.59 -42.94 29.34
CA VAL A 208 9.02 -41.59 29.17
C VAL A 208 9.46 -40.99 27.85
N LYS A 209 8.61 -41.07 26.81
CA LYS A 209 8.91 -40.51 25.47
C LYS A 209 9.22 -39.00 25.58
N GLY A 210 10.46 -38.62 25.24
CA GLY A 210 10.94 -37.23 25.29
C GLY A 210 11.24 -36.69 26.71
N GLY A 211 11.29 -37.56 27.72
CA GLY A 211 11.73 -37.22 29.07
C GLY A 211 13.24 -37.43 29.26
N TYR A 212 13.86 -36.56 30.06
CA TYR A 212 15.29 -36.64 30.37
C TYR A 212 15.53 -36.72 31.87
N GLU A 213 16.59 -37.43 32.25
CA GLU A 213 17.14 -37.47 33.59
C GLU A 213 18.56 -36.94 33.58
N VAL A 214 18.90 -36.21 34.63
CA VAL A 214 20.27 -35.72 34.85
C VAL A 214 20.99 -36.76 35.68
N ILE A 215 22.10 -37.29 35.17
CA ILE A 215 22.89 -38.34 35.79
C ILE A 215 24.26 -37.76 36.17
N ARG A 216 24.70 -37.98 37.41
CA ARG A 216 26.06 -37.62 37.85
C ARG A 216 27.07 -38.68 37.47
N ASP A 217 28.36 -38.38 37.57
CA ASP A 217 29.45 -39.31 37.27
C ASP A 217 29.38 -40.63 38.08
N ASP A 218 28.72 -40.62 39.25
CA ASP A 218 28.49 -41.80 40.08
C ASP A 218 27.32 -42.69 39.60
N GLY A 219 26.71 -42.36 38.47
CA GLY A 219 25.60 -43.08 37.84
C GLY A 219 24.25 -42.84 38.50
N LYS A 220 24.14 -41.96 39.49
CA LYS A 220 22.88 -41.66 40.18
C LYS A 220 22.18 -40.46 39.56
N VAL A 221 20.84 -40.48 39.63
CA VAL A 221 20.00 -39.35 39.24
C VAL A 221 20.30 -38.16 40.17
N ALA A 222 20.61 -37.01 39.57
CA ALA A 222 20.87 -35.78 40.31
C ALA A 222 19.57 -35.25 40.93
N VAL A 223 19.53 -35.13 42.26
CA VAL A 223 18.36 -34.60 43.00
C VAL A 223 18.54 -33.11 43.34
N ASN A 224 19.79 -32.65 43.49
CA ASN A 224 20.13 -31.30 43.92
C ASN A 224 21.08 -30.64 42.90
N LEU A 225 20.52 -30.08 41.84
CA LEU A 225 21.24 -29.21 40.90
C LEU A 225 21.32 -27.80 41.47
N SER A 226 22.43 -27.12 41.20
CA SER A 226 22.55 -25.69 41.50
C SER A 226 21.54 -24.87 40.67
N GLU A 227 21.31 -23.63 41.09
CA GLU A 227 20.41 -22.72 40.37
C GLU A 227 20.90 -22.47 38.93
N GLY A 228 22.20 -22.24 38.75
CA GLY A 228 22.81 -22.05 37.44
C GLY A 228 22.67 -23.27 36.52
N GLU A 229 22.92 -24.47 37.04
CA GLU A 229 22.76 -25.72 36.27
C GLU A 229 21.30 -25.94 35.83
N ARG A 230 20.35 -25.69 36.73
CA ARG A 230 18.91 -25.80 36.40
C ARG A 230 18.51 -24.79 35.33
N ASN A 231 18.93 -23.54 35.47
CA ASN A 231 18.61 -22.48 34.51
C ASN A 231 19.24 -22.79 33.14
N PHE A 232 20.46 -23.32 33.13
CA PHE A 232 21.17 -23.65 31.88
C PHE A 232 20.51 -24.81 31.14
N ILE A 233 20.18 -25.90 31.83
CA ILE A 233 19.45 -27.03 31.24
C ILE A 233 18.06 -26.58 30.75
N ALA A 234 17.36 -25.74 31.52
CA ALA A 234 16.06 -25.21 31.11
C ALA A 234 16.17 -24.32 29.85
N PHE A 235 17.21 -23.51 29.75
CA PHE A 235 17.50 -22.71 28.55
C PHE A 235 17.79 -23.59 27.33
N LEU A 236 18.66 -24.60 27.47
CA LEU A 236 18.95 -25.54 26.37
C LEU A 236 17.68 -26.27 25.92
N TYR A 237 16.84 -26.71 26.86
CA TYR A 237 15.55 -27.30 26.52
C TYR A 237 14.66 -26.33 25.74
N PHE A 238 14.53 -25.08 26.21
CA PHE A 238 13.79 -24.03 25.51
C PHE A 238 14.34 -23.78 24.10
N TYR A 239 15.65 -23.67 23.95
CA TYR A 239 16.33 -23.52 22.67
C TYR A 239 15.92 -24.61 21.69
N HIS A 240 16.01 -25.89 22.08
CA HIS A 240 15.59 -26.98 21.21
C HIS A 240 14.07 -26.98 20.92
N VAL A 241 13.23 -26.55 21.86
CA VAL A 241 11.79 -26.34 21.59
C VAL A 241 11.55 -25.26 20.53
N VAL A 242 12.31 -24.16 20.57
CA VAL A 242 12.27 -23.12 19.52
C VAL A 242 12.67 -23.71 18.15
N HIS A 243 13.59 -24.67 18.11
CA HIS A 243 13.96 -25.40 16.89
C HIS A 243 12.96 -26.51 16.46
N GLY A 244 11.89 -26.77 17.21
CA GLY A 244 10.77 -27.64 16.78
C GLY A 244 10.58 -28.97 17.54
N MET A 245 11.20 -29.12 18.71
CA MET A 245 11.35 -30.42 19.37
C MET A 245 10.11 -31.03 20.08
N ARG A 246 8.96 -30.36 20.18
CA ARG A 246 7.88 -30.83 21.09
C ARG A 246 6.70 -31.58 20.47
N SER A 247 6.50 -31.56 19.16
CA SER A 247 5.36 -32.27 18.55
C SER A 247 5.48 -32.38 17.03
N GLU A 248 5.03 -33.51 16.48
CA GLU A 248 4.76 -33.77 15.05
C GLU A 248 3.88 -32.70 14.39
N THR A 249 3.21 -31.84 15.18
CA THR A 249 2.35 -30.74 14.74
C THR A 249 2.93 -29.32 14.94
N ASP A 250 4.16 -29.19 15.45
CA ASP A 250 4.78 -27.88 15.77
C ASP A 250 6.07 -27.59 14.99
N SER A 251 6.57 -28.56 14.23
CA SER A 251 7.58 -28.34 13.20
C SER A 251 7.03 -27.43 12.10
N GLY A 252 7.71 -26.32 11.83
CA GLY A 252 7.34 -25.38 10.77
C GLY A 252 6.30 -24.31 11.13
N LYS A 253 5.81 -24.22 12.38
CA LYS A 253 4.99 -23.07 12.80
C LYS A 253 5.84 -21.82 12.98
N ASN A 254 5.24 -20.68 12.63
CA ASN A 254 5.76 -19.37 12.95
C ASN A 254 5.70 -19.13 14.47
N LYS A 255 6.79 -18.64 15.06
CA LYS A 255 6.98 -18.49 16.51
C LYS A 255 7.23 -17.04 16.89
N ILE A 256 6.74 -16.67 18.07
CA ILE A 256 7.17 -15.47 18.80
C ILE A 256 7.95 -15.99 20.01
N VAL A 257 9.20 -15.55 20.14
CA VAL A 257 10.14 -16.01 21.16
C VAL A 257 10.29 -14.91 22.20
N VAL A 258 10.10 -15.24 23.48
CA VAL A 258 10.32 -14.32 24.60
C VAL A 258 11.29 -14.97 25.55
N ILE A 259 12.40 -14.28 25.84
CA ILE A 259 13.47 -14.73 26.72
C ILE A 259 13.59 -13.71 27.85
N ASP A 260 13.27 -14.13 29.07
CA ASP A 260 13.39 -13.30 30.27
C ASP A 260 14.59 -13.76 31.10
N ASP A 261 15.64 -12.93 31.09
CA ASP A 261 16.90 -13.05 31.80
C ASP A 261 17.58 -14.45 31.74
N PRO A 262 18.13 -14.82 30.57
CA PRO A 262 18.60 -16.18 30.31
C PRO A 262 19.91 -16.57 31.01
N VAL A 263 20.54 -15.64 31.73
CA VAL A 263 21.90 -15.80 32.31
C VAL A 263 21.95 -15.62 33.83
N SER A 264 20.81 -15.74 34.51
CA SER A 264 20.74 -15.62 35.97
C SER A 264 21.49 -16.76 36.67
N SER A 265 22.36 -16.40 37.62
CA SER A 265 23.12 -17.34 38.47
C SER A 265 24.04 -18.29 37.69
N MET A 266 24.52 -17.87 36.51
CA MET A 266 25.44 -18.62 35.63
C MET A 266 26.88 -18.09 35.68
N ASP A 267 27.84 -18.93 35.32
CA ASP A 267 29.24 -18.52 35.16
C ASP A 267 29.52 -17.90 33.77
N SER A 268 30.75 -17.38 33.60
CA SER A 268 31.14 -16.66 32.39
C SER A 268 31.16 -17.55 31.13
N SER A 269 31.48 -18.85 31.26
CA SER A 269 31.49 -19.80 30.14
C SER A 269 30.07 -20.13 29.68
N ALA A 270 29.14 -20.40 30.60
CA ALA A 270 27.73 -20.60 30.28
C ALA A 270 27.12 -19.35 29.63
N LEU A 271 27.47 -18.14 30.09
CA LEU A 271 27.01 -16.88 29.50
C LEU A 271 27.39 -16.76 28.02
N PHE A 272 28.61 -17.17 27.65
CA PHE A 272 29.07 -17.12 26.26
C PHE A 272 28.29 -18.08 25.35
N ILE A 273 27.99 -19.28 25.83
CA ILE A 273 27.22 -20.29 25.08
C ILE A 273 25.77 -19.83 24.93
N VAL A 274 25.14 -19.37 26.01
CA VAL A 274 23.80 -18.77 25.95
C VAL A 274 23.77 -17.59 24.98
N GLY A 275 24.76 -16.69 25.04
CA GLY A 275 24.91 -15.57 24.10
C GLY A 275 24.99 -16.01 22.65
N SER A 276 25.77 -17.05 22.37
CA SER A 276 25.92 -17.62 21.02
C SER A 276 24.61 -18.19 20.49
N LEU A 277 23.90 -18.98 21.30
CA LEU A 277 22.62 -19.59 20.93
C LEU A 277 21.52 -18.53 20.73
N VAL A 278 21.53 -17.47 21.55
CA VAL A 278 20.59 -16.35 21.39
C VAL A 278 20.87 -15.56 20.11
N ARG A 279 22.14 -15.33 19.74
CA ARG A 279 22.49 -14.69 18.46
C ARG A 279 22.04 -15.50 17.26
N GLU A 280 22.15 -16.83 17.32
CA GLU A 280 21.61 -17.71 16.27
C GLU A 280 20.09 -17.51 16.12
N MET A 281 19.34 -17.49 17.23
CA MET A 281 17.90 -17.21 17.20
C MET A 281 17.56 -15.81 16.67
N ILE A 282 18.36 -14.78 17.01
CA ILE A 282 18.23 -13.43 16.44
C ILE A 282 18.46 -13.47 14.92
N GLY A 283 19.49 -14.18 14.45
CA GLY A 283 19.80 -14.32 13.03
C GLY A 283 18.66 -15.01 12.25
N ILE A 284 18.09 -16.08 12.79
CA ILE A 284 16.90 -16.73 12.21
C ILE A 284 15.71 -15.75 12.12
N CYS A 285 15.52 -14.89 13.13
CA CYS A 285 14.48 -13.87 13.12
C CYS A 285 14.76 -12.76 12.09
N ALA A 286 16.03 -12.33 11.95
CA ALA A 286 16.45 -11.29 11.02
C ALA A 286 16.19 -11.66 9.56
N ASN A 287 16.24 -12.94 9.22
CA ASN A 287 15.91 -13.45 7.87
C ASN A 287 14.47 -13.13 7.42
N VAL A 288 13.59 -12.69 8.33
CA VAL A 288 12.22 -12.25 8.01
C VAL A 288 12.20 -10.80 7.51
N ALA A 289 13.13 -9.96 7.95
CA ALA A 289 13.14 -8.52 7.64
C ALA A 289 13.53 -8.23 6.19
N ASP A 290 14.51 -8.96 5.65
CA ASP A 290 14.88 -8.89 4.23
C ASP A 290 15.01 -10.30 3.61
N PRO A 291 13.95 -10.81 2.95
CA PRO A 291 13.96 -12.13 2.33
C PRO A 291 14.82 -12.25 1.06
N VAL A 292 15.16 -11.13 0.43
CA VAL A 292 15.81 -11.08 -0.90
C VAL A 292 17.33 -10.96 -0.75
N GLU A 293 17.82 -10.13 0.18
CA GLU A 293 19.25 -10.09 0.49
C GLU A 293 19.72 -11.36 1.24
N ASN A 294 18.81 -12.04 1.95
CA ASN A 294 19.11 -13.27 2.70
C ASN A 294 18.65 -14.54 1.96
N GLU A 295 19.00 -14.69 0.68
CA GLU A 295 18.81 -15.94 -0.06
C GLU A 295 19.69 -17.09 0.49
N ASN A 296 20.87 -16.76 1.03
CA ASN A 296 21.79 -17.68 1.71
C ASN A 296 22.14 -17.17 3.12
N PRO A 297 21.21 -17.25 4.10
CA PRO A 297 21.45 -16.72 5.43
C PRO A 297 22.49 -17.57 6.18
N ILE A 298 23.29 -16.92 7.04
CA ILE A 298 24.27 -17.58 7.92
C ILE A 298 23.59 -18.66 8.79
N PHE A 299 22.39 -18.35 9.27
CA PHE A 299 21.55 -19.28 10.03
C PHE A 299 20.29 -19.62 9.22
N ALA A 300 20.10 -20.91 8.92
CA ALA A 300 18.97 -21.37 8.11
C ALA A 300 17.64 -21.28 8.87
N GLY A 301 16.61 -20.71 8.23
CA GLY A 301 15.23 -20.70 8.74
C GLY A 301 14.60 -19.31 8.79
N ARG A 302 13.26 -19.26 8.78
CA ARG A 302 12.44 -18.02 8.87
C ARG A 302 11.23 -18.20 9.78
N TYR A 303 11.29 -19.16 10.70
CA TYR A 303 10.17 -19.57 11.54
C TYR A 303 10.06 -18.73 12.82
N ILE A 304 11.12 -18.05 13.27
CA ILE A 304 11.03 -17.03 14.34
C ILE A 304 10.59 -15.73 13.68
N LYS A 305 9.39 -15.24 14.02
CA LYS A 305 8.82 -14.00 13.45
C LYS A 305 9.12 -12.76 14.27
N GLN A 306 9.24 -12.94 15.58
CA GLN A 306 9.57 -11.88 16.53
C GLN A 306 10.32 -12.50 17.70
N ILE A 307 11.30 -11.77 18.23
CA ILE A 307 12.06 -12.16 19.40
C ILE A 307 12.15 -10.99 20.39
N PHE A 308 11.82 -11.24 21.65
CA PHE A 308 11.94 -10.29 22.76
C PHE A 308 12.94 -10.85 23.78
N ILE A 309 13.96 -10.07 24.10
CA ILE A 309 15.01 -10.47 25.05
C ILE A 309 15.08 -9.43 26.15
N LEU A 310 14.79 -9.86 27.36
CA LEU A 310 14.87 -9.04 28.57
C LEU A 310 16.07 -9.51 29.38
N THR A 311 16.87 -8.57 29.86
CA THR A 311 18.00 -8.89 30.75
C THR A 311 18.39 -7.67 31.55
N HIS A 312 18.93 -7.91 32.73
CA HIS A 312 19.62 -6.90 33.53
C HIS A 312 21.15 -7.03 33.45
N ASN A 313 21.66 -8.08 32.78
CA ASN A 313 23.08 -8.35 32.64
C ASN A 313 23.67 -7.56 31.47
N VAL A 314 24.49 -6.55 31.78
CA VAL A 314 25.12 -5.66 30.80
C VAL A 314 26.09 -6.37 29.86
N TYR A 315 26.80 -7.40 30.35
CA TYR A 315 27.75 -8.16 29.53
C TYR A 315 27.00 -9.00 28.49
N PHE A 316 25.98 -9.74 28.91
CA PHE A 316 25.13 -10.52 28.01
C PHE A 316 24.40 -9.63 27.00
N HIS A 317 23.84 -8.49 27.45
CA HIS A 317 23.23 -7.52 26.54
C HIS A 317 24.21 -7.07 25.47
N ARG A 318 25.42 -6.65 25.84
CA ARG A 318 26.43 -6.21 24.86
C ARG A 318 26.80 -7.33 23.88
N GLU A 319 26.93 -8.55 24.38
CA GLU A 319 27.34 -9.72 23.61
C GLU A 319 26.35 -10.12 22.51
N ILE A 320 25.05 -9.89 22.70
CA ILE A 320 24.01 -10.20 21.69
C ILE A 320 23.62 -9.00 20.80
N THR A 321 23.96 -7.78 21.20
CA THR A 321 23.46 -6.55 20.55
C THR A 321 24.48 -5.81 19.68
N TYR A 322 25.76 -6.15 19.74
CA TYR A 322 26.83 -5.35 19.10
C TYR A 322 26.67 -5.13 17.58
N GLN A 323 26.10 -6.10 16.83
CA GLN A 323 25.81 -5.95 15.39
C GLN A 323 24.39 -5.44 15.11
N GLN A 324 23.53 -5.40 16.13
CA GLN A 324 22.09 -5.17 15.96
C GLN A 324 21.74 -3.67 15.94
N VAL A 325 22.62 -2.80 16.45
CA VAL A 325 22.40 -1.35 16.55
C VAL A 325 22.13 -0.71 15.18
N GLY A 326 22.82 -1.16 14.14
CA GLY A 326 22.66 -0.60 12.78
C GLY A 326 21.34 -0.94 12.09
N TYR A 327 20.60 -1.94 12.57
CA TYR A 327 19.37 -2.43 11.95
C TYR A 327 18.12 -1.75 12.52
N TYR A 328 18.02 -0.44 12.33
CA TYR A 328 16.93 0.38 12.90
C TYR A 328 15.53 -0.10 12.51
N ASP A 329 15.34 -0.53 11.26
CA ASP A 329 14.01 -0.88 10.75
C ASP A 329 13.46 -2.21 11.31
N CYS A 330 14.32 -3.05 11.90
CA CYS A 330 13.92 -4.37 12.42
C CYS A 330 14.42 -4.71 13.83
N THR A 331 15.17 -3.81 14.47
CA THR A 331 15.63 -3.94 15.86
C THR A 331 15.29 -2.68 16.64
N THR A 332 14.89 -2.80 17.91
CA THR A 332 14.67 -1.66 18.81
C THR A 332 15.13 -2.00 20.22
N PHE A 333 15.77 -1.05 20.90
CA PHE A 333 16.22 -1.20 22.28
C PHE A 333 15.32 -0.43 23.24
N TYR A 334 15.03 -1.04 24.38
CA TYR A 334 14.22 -0.45 25.44
C TYR A 334 14.97 -0.51 26.77
N MET A 335 14.87 0.56 27.56
CA MET A 335 15.41 0.63 28.90
C MET A 335 14.28 0.90 29.89
N ILE A 336 14.10 -0.01 30.84
CA ILE A 336 13.08 0.12 31.89
C ILE A 336 13.73 0.77 33.12
N ARG A 337 13.20 1.91 33.56
CA ARG A 337 13.65 2.63 34.77
C ARG A 337 12.51 2.80 35.75
N LYS A 338 12.78 2.65 37.05
CA LYS A 338 11.81 2.87 38.12
C LYS A 338 12.20 4.10 38.93
N THR A 339 11.32 5.10 38.99
CA THR A 339 11.51 6.32 39.79
C THR A 339 10.24 6.61 40.57
N ALA A 340 10.35 6.94 41.87
CA ALA A 340 9.20 7.17 42.75
C ALA A 340 8.12 6.05 42.68
N ASN A 341 8.56 4.78 42.63
CA ASN A 341 7.72 3.59 42.43
C ASN A 341 6.94 3.49 41.11
N ILE A 342 7.24 4.34 40.12
CA ILE A 342 6.65 4.29 38.78
C ILE A 342 7.69 3.74 37.80
N SER A 343 7.36 2.62 37.15
CA SER A 343 8.17 2.07 36.05
C SER A 343 7.87 2.81 34.75
N ARG A 344 8.92 3.24 34.06
CA ARG A 344 8.87 3.90 32.75
C ARG A 344 9.72 3.11 31.77
N VAL A 345 9.19 2.93 30.56
CA VAL A 345 9.91 2.32 29.45
C VAL A 345 10.42 3.45 28.56
N HIS A 346 11.74 3.50 28.36
CA HIS A 346 12.41 4.45 27.51
C HIS A 346 12.85 3.74 26.23
N ILE A 347 12.51 4.30 25.08
CA ILE A 347 13.02 3.83 23.78
C ILE A 347 14.41 4.42 23.60
N CYS A 348 15.39 3.61 23.24
CA CYS A 348 16.76 4.04 23.04
C CYS A 348 16.99 4.44 21.57
N GLU A 349 16.36 5.54 21.16
CA GLU A 349 16.51 6.16 19.84
C GLU A 349 16.99 7.60 19.97
N ARG A 350 17.69 8.10 18.95
CA ARG A 350 18.14 9.49 18.87
C ARG A 350 18.14 10.00 17.42
N PRO A 351 18.03 11.31 17.18
CA PRO A 351 18.19 11.87 15.84
C PRO A 351 19.59 11.58 15.28
N LYS A 352 19.69 11.28 13.98
CA LYS A 352 20.99 11.10 13.31
C LYS A 352 21.72 12.44 13.23
N ASP A 353 23.01 12.44 13.55
CA ASP A 353 23.86 13.65 13.56
C ASP A 353 23.83 14.41 12.21
N LYS A 354 23.79 13.68 11.09
CA LYS A 354 23.82 14.24 9.73
C LYS A 354 22.44 14.47 9.11
N ALA A 355 21.39 13.94 9.72
CA ALA A 355 20.02 14.01 9.23
C ALA A 355 19.07 14.07 10.42
N LYS A 356 18.91 15.27 11.02
CA LYS A 356 18.11 15.47 12.24
C LYS A 356 16.63 15.09 12.13
N THR A 357 16.14 14.82 10.90
CA THR A 357 14.79 14.32 10.61
C THR A 357 14.69 12.80 10.63
N GLU A 358 15.81 12.09 10.67
CA GLU A 358 15.89 10.63 10.76
C GLU A 358 16.40 10.20 12.14
N TYR A 359 15.96 9.04 12.60
CA TYR A 359 16.34 8.48 13.88
C TYR A 359 17.27 7.27 13.70
N GLU A 360 18.12 7.03 14.69
CA GLU A 360 18.93 5.83 14.82
C GLU A 360 18.77 5.23 16.22
N ASN A 361 18.99 3.93 16.33
CA ASN A 361 19.09 3.26 17.63
C ASN A 361 20.44 3.60 18.28
N TYR A 362 20.45 3.66 19.61
CA TYR A 362 21.68 3.60 20.37
C TYR A 362 21.62 2.46 21.39
N ASN A 363 22.76 1.85 21.67
CA ASN A 363 22.85 0.83 22.71
C ASN A 363 22.88 1.52 24.10
N PRO A 364 21.95 1.19 25.02
CA PRO A 364 21.94 1.78 26.36
C PRO A 364 23.11 1.31 27.24
N VAL A 365 23.77 0.21 26.88
CA VAL A 365 24.93 -0.31 27.59
C VAL A 365 26.20 0.17 26.90
N GLN A 366 26.94 1.04 27.57
CA GLN A 366 28.19 1.61 27.07
C GLN A 366 29.35 1.24 28.00
N SER A 367 30.55 1.10 27.44
CA SER A 367 31.75 1.03 28.28
C SER A 367 31.99 2.38 28.93
N SER A 368 32.67 2.40 30.09
CA SER A 368 33.05 3.64 30.75
C SER A 368 33.82 4.58 29.82
N TYR A 369 34.60 4.04 28.89
CA TYR A 369 35.32 4.82 27.88
C TYR A 369 34.37 5.40 26.81
N ALA A 370 33.43 4.62 26.29
CA ALA A 370 32.46 5.10 25.31
C ALA A 370 31.54 6.20 25.89
N ALA A 371 31.16 6.06 27.17
CA ALA A 371 30.37 7.07 27.89
C ALA A 371 31.09 8.43 27.96
N LEU A 372 32.42 8.46 28.06
CA LEU A 372 33.19 9.72 28.02
C LEU A 372 33.01 10.44 26.69
N TRP A 373 32.98 9.73 25.57
CA TRP A 373 32.81 10.36 24.26
C TRP A 373 31.40 10.94 24.09
N GLU A 374 30.38 10.31 24.68
CA GLU A 374 29.03 10.89 24.73
C GLU A 374 28.96 12.10 25.67
N GLU A 375 29.55 12.02 26.87
CA GLU A 375 29.66 13.16 27.78
C GLU A 375 30.37 14.35 27.11
N LEU A 376 31.43 14.09 26.33
CA LEU A 376 32.16 15.12 25.59
C LEU A 376 31.32 15.73 24.48
N ARG A 377 30.55 14.91 23.76
CA ARG A 377 29.64 15.37 22.70
C ARG A 377 28.63 16.35 23.27
N ASP A 378 28.01 15.99 24.39
CA ASP A 378 26.91 16.72 25.01
C ASP A 378 27.40 17.84 25.97
N ALA A 379 28.71 17.96 26.20
CA ALA A 379 29.29 19.02 27.00
C ALA A 379 29.27 20.38 26.26
N ASP A 380 28.49 21.31 26.81
CA ASP A 380 28.34 22.70 26.32
C ASP A 380 29.15 23.73 27.13
N SER A 381 29.95 23.29 28.12
CA SER A 381 30.78 24.17 28.94
C SER A 381 32.22 23.67 29.03
N VAL A 382 33.15 24.64 29.13
CA VAL A 382 34.61 24.39 29.00
C VAL A 382 35.12 23.44 30.07
N ILE A 383 34.71 23.65 31.33
CA ILE A 383 35.22 22.86 32.47
C ILE A 383 34.80 21.38 32.38
N PRO A 384 33.50 21.02 32.20
CA PRO A 384 33.11 19.64 31.95
C PRO A 384 33.78 19.04 30.72
N ALA A 385 33.83 19.77 29.60
CA ALA A 385 34.45 19.29 28.36
C ALA A 385 35.94 18.94 28.57
N LEU A 386 36.70 19.82 29.23
CA LEU A 386 38.12 19.60 29.55
C LEU A 386 38.34 18.38 30.46
N ASN A 387 37.51 18.22 31.50
CA ASN A 387 37.59 17.07 32.40
C ASN A 387 37.36 15.75 31.65
N VAL A 388 36.40 15.74 30.72
CA VAL A 388 36.09 14.55 29.92
C VAL A 388 37.18 14.30 28.88
N MET A 389 37.64 15.33 28.14
CA MET A 389 38.77 15.24 27.20
C MET A 389 40.02 14.67 27.88
N ARG A 390 40.34 15.13 29.09
CA ARG A 390 41.46 14.62 29.89
C ARG A 390 41.31 13.12 30.13
N ARG A 391 40.16 12.68 30.65
CA ARG A 391 39.89 11.25 30.91
C ARG A 391 40.00 10.44 29.63
N ILE A 392 39.58 10.98 28.49
CA ILE A 392 39.73 10.31 27.19
C ILE A 392 41.20 10.18 26.78
N LEU A 393 42.00 11.26 26.86
CA LEU A 393 43.42 11.21 26.51
C LEU A 393 44.19 10.25 27.41
N GLU A 394 43.92 10.27 28.73
CA GLU A 394 44.51 9.36 29.70
C GLU A 394 44.12 7.90 29.40
N SER A 395 42.83 7.61 29.24
CA SER A 395 42.35 6.25 28.95
C SER A 395 42.87 5.73 27.60
N TYR A 396 42.97 6.58 26.58
CA TYR A 396 43.40 6.13 25.26
C TYR A 396 44.92 6.07 25.11
N PHE A 397 45.60 7.20 25.26
CA PHE A 397 47.03 7.26 24.97
C PHE A 397 47.85 6.55 26.06
N LEU A 398 47.53 6.73 27.35
CA LEU A 398 48.32 6.10 28.40
C LEU A 398 47.95 4.63 28.62
N GLN A 399 46.66 4.33 28.78
CA GLN A 399 46.25 2.98 29.18
C GLN A 399 46.14 2.00 28.01
N LEU A 400 45.61 2.44 26.85
CA LEU A 400 45.41 1.54 25.69
C LEU A 400 46.61 1.53 24.74
N CYS A 401 47.16 2.69 24.41
CA CYS A 401 48.31 2.79 23.50
C CYS A 401 49.67 2.67 24.21
N GLY A 402 49.71 2.79 25.54
CA GLY A 402 50.93 2.60 26.33
C GLY A 402 51.94 3.75 26.26
N TYR A 403 51.50 4.97 25.92
CA TYR A 403 52.38 6.14 25.98
C TYR A 403 52.68 6.52 27.44
N GLU A 404 53.89 7.02 27.69
CA GLU A 404 54.20 7.74 28.92
C GLU A 404 53.74 9.20 28.78
N GLY A 405 53.18 9.81 29.83
CA GLY A 405 52.57 11.14 29.72
C GLY A 405 53.56 12.26 29.33
N THR A 406 54.84 12.12 29.67
CA THR A 406 55.93 12.99 29.18
C THR A 406 56.17 12.82 27.69
N SER A 407 56.23 11.56 27.22
CA SER A 407 56.39 11.21 25.81
C SER A 407 55.28 11.77 24.92
N LEU A 408 54.03 11.77 25.39
CA LEU A 408 52.91 12.34 24.63
C LEU A 408 53.05 13.86 24.43
N ARG A 409 53.45 14.59 25.48
CA ARG A 409 53.68 16.04 25.39
C ARG A 409 54.88 16.38 24.51
N GLU A 410 55.98 15.66 24.69
CA GLU A 410 57.20 15.83 23.90
C GLU A 410 56.92 15.63 22.40
N GLN A 411 56.23 14.55 22.05
CA GLN A 411 55.88 14.24 20.66
C GLN A 411 54.92 15.26 20.04
N LEU A 412 53.97 15.81 20.81
CA LEU A 412 52.99 16.76 20.27
C LEU A 412 53.49 18.20 20.20
N LEU A 413 54.17 18.66 21.24
CA LEU A 413 54.46 20.08 21.47
C LEU A 413 55.94 20.44 21.44
N GLU A 414 56.85 19.47 21.54
CA GLU A 414 58.30 19.72 21.50
C GLU A 414 58.94 19.27 20.18
N ASP A 415 58.43 18.22 19.52
CA ASP A 415 58.81 17.85 18.16
C ASP A 415 58.46 18.97 17.16
N PRO A 416 59.44 19.58 16.47
CA PRO A 416 59.19 20.66 15.52
C PRO A 416 58.19 20.30 14.40
N GLU A 417 58.17 19.04 13.96
CA GLU A 417 57.28 18.58 12.88
C GLU A 417 55.82 18.49 13.31
N ASN A 418 55.57 18.19 14.59
CA ASN A 418 54.22 18.12 15.14
C ASN A 418 53.76 19.48 15.68
N ARG A 419 54.68 20.21 16.35
CA ARG A 419 54.44 21.52 16.96
C ARG A 419 53.91 22.55 15.96
N LYS A 420 54.38 22.54 14.71
CA LYS A 420 53.91 23.46 13.66
C LYS A 420 52.42 23.35 13.37
N ASN A 421 51.78 22.23 13.71
CA ASN A 421 50.34 22.08 13.54
C ASN A 421 49.55 22.93 14.56
N PHE A 422 50.12 23.20 15.74
CA PHE A 422 49.47 23.96 16.82
C PHE A 422 49.85 25.44 16.86
N ILE A 423 50.63 25.93 15.89
CA ILE A 423 51.08 27.32 15.82
C ILE A 423 50.72 27.87 14.44
N LYS A 424 50.00 28.99 14.39
CA LYS A 424 49.66 29.65 13.12
C LYS A 424 50.57 30.85 12.89
N GLU A 425 51.34 30.82 11.82
CA GLU A 425 52.18 31.95 11.44
C GLU A 425 51.33 33.09 10.86
N VAL A 426 51.49 34.30 11.39
CA VAL A 426 50.79 35.51 10.91
C VAL A 426 51.79 36.38 10.13
N PRO A 427 51.59 36.64 8.82
CA PRO A 427 52.52 37.43 8.03
C PRO A 427 52.74 38.83 8.63
N GLY A 428 53.96 39.11 9.09
CA GLY A 428 54.34 40.40 9.69
C GLY A 428 53.92 40.59 11.16
N GLY A 429 53.41 39.55 11.83
CA GLY A 429 53.00 39.58 13.24
C GLY A 429 53.72 38.54 14.11
N GLN A 430 53.37 38.51 15.40
CA GLN A 430 53.73 37.38 16.27
C GLN A 430 52.88 36.14 15.90
N PRO A 431 53.44 34.92 15.99
CA PRO A 431 52.70 33.70 15.73
C PRO A 431 51.54 33.53 16.72
N ASP A 432 50.39 33.07 16.23
CA ASP A 432 49.24 32.73 17.07
C ASP A 432 49.48 31.37 17.74
N MET A 433 49.64 31.42 19.06
CA MET A 433 49.94 30.30 19.95
C MET A 433 48.69 29.71 20.61
N THR A 434 47.48 30.17 20.24
CA THR A 434 46.23 29.76 20.91
C THR A 434 46.07 28.23 20.92
N ASP A 435 46.26 27.56 19.78
CA ASP A 435 46.09 26.10 19.69
C ASP A 435 47.16 25.35 20.50
N TYR A 436 48.38 25.93 20.57
CA TYR A 436 49.49 25.41 21.36
C TYR A 436 49.19 25.52 22.87
N GLU A 437 48.65 26.64 23.34
CA GLU A 437 48.29 26.85 24.74
C GLU A 437 47.12 25.97 25.17
N LEU A 438 46.10 25.83 24.32
CA LEU A 438 44.98 24.92 24.55
C LEU A 438 45.44 23.45 24.63
N ALA A 439 46.32 23.01 23.71
CA ALA A 439 46.88 21.66 23.75
C ALA A 439 47.77 21.47 24.98
N SER A 440 48.60 22.46 25.33
CA SER A 440 49.44 22.43 26.53
C SER A 440 48.61 22.29 27.80
N THR A 441 47.49 23.00 27.88
CA THR A 441 46.55 22.93 29.01
C THR A 441 45.95 21.53 29.13
N MET A 442 45.48 20.92 28.04
CA MET A 442 44.95 19.56 28.07
C MET A 442 45.99 18.51 28.48
N LEU A 443 47.24 18.66 28.00
CA LEU A 443 48.32 17.69 28.23
C LEU A 443 49.02 17.86 29.58
N ALA A 444 49.03 19.07 30.15
CA ALA A 444 49.67 19.35 31.45
C ALA A 444 49.10 18.47 32.58
N TYR A 445 47.81 18.11 32.49
CA TYR A 445 47.12 17.34 33.52
C TYR A 445 47.23 15.82 33.37
N ILE A 446 47.71 15.32 32.22
CA ILE A 446 47.92 13.87 31.97
C ILE A 446 49.07 13.31 32.83
N ASN A 447 49.96 14.18 33.32
CA ASN A 447 51.21 13.83 33.99
C ASN A 447 51.18 13.90 35.53
N ASN A 448 50.02 13.79 36.18
CA ASN A 448 49.96 13.79 37.65
C ASN A 448 49.89 12.36 38.23
N PRO A 449 51.01 11.76 38.68
CA PRO A 449 51.03 10.40 39.23
C PRO A 449 50.34 10.27 40.60
N ASN A 450 49.98 11.38 41.26
CA ASN A 450 49.27 11.36 42.53
C ASN A 450 47.79 11.66 42.32
N GLY A 451 46.96 10.63 42.49
CA GLY A 451 45.50 10.75 42.48
C GLY A 451 45.00 11.81 43.45
N ILE A 452 43.97 12.54 43.01
CA ILE A 452 43.26 13.61 43.71
C ILE A 452 44.12 14.87 43.92
N THR A 453 44.19 15.71 42.88
CA THR A 453 44.42 17.14 43.08
C THR A 453 43.06 17.83 43.14
N ASP A 454 42.83 18.51 44.26
CA ASP A 454 41.70 19.39 44.54
C ASP A 454 41.41 20.31 43.34
N GLY A 455 40.14 20.61 43.10
CA GLY A 455 39.61 21.28 41.91
C GLY A 455 40.05 22.73 41.73
N LEU A 456 41.36 22.97 41.66
CA LEU A 456 41.96 24.25 41.29
C LEU A 456 41.98 24.35 39.77
N ASN A 457 40.84 24.76 39.22
CA ASN A 457 40.71 25.11 37.81
C ASN A 457 41.34 26.49 37.61
N LEU A 458 42.61 26.55 37.22
CA LEU A 458 43.13 27.75 36.56
C LEU A 458 42.67 27.69 35.11
N VAL A 459 41.39 28.01 34.89
CA VAL A 459 40.90 28.35 33.55
C VAL A 459 41.53 29.71 33.28
N VAL A 460 42.48 29.76 32.35
CA VAL A 460 42.87 31.05 31.77
C VAL A 460 41.58 31.57 31.13
N GLU A 461 40.98 32.61 31.73
CA GLU A 461 39.67 33.20 31.37
C GLU A 461 39.60 33.76 29.94
N ASP A 462 40.64 33.57 29.13
CA ASP A 462 40.78 34.19 27.82
C ASP A 462 40.04 33.41 26.70
N TYR A 463 39.58 32.18 26.95
CA TYR A 463 38.91 31.33 25.93
C TYR A 463 37.68 30.58 26.48
N ASP A 464 36.51 31.22 26.48
CA ASP A 464 35.23 30.62 26.90
C ASP A 464 34.57 29.69 25.84
N ASP A 465 35.22 29.47 24.71
CA ASP A 465 34.65 28.72 23.58
C ASP A 465 35.03 27.22 23.62
N VAL A 466 34.06 26.38 24.00
CA VAL A 466 34.18 24.91 24.04
C VAL A 466 34.56 24.31 22.68
N ASP A 467 34.10 24.90 21.57
CA ASP A 467 34.36 24.38 20.24
C ASP A 467 35.84 24.55 19.87
N MET A 468 36.52 25.56 20.40
CA MET A 468 37.98 25.70 20.26
C MET A 468 38.70 24.54 20.95
N TYR A 469 38.30 24.16 22.16
CA TYR A 469 38.84 23.00 22.85
C TYR A 469 38.54 21.70 22.10
N LYS A 470 37.31 21.48 21.63
CA LYS A 470 36.95 20.29 20.84
C LYS A 470 37.76 20.19 19.54
N ARG A 471 38.05 21.32 18.89
CA ARG A 471 38.91 21.38 17.70
C ARG A 471 40.36 21.01 17.99
N VAL A 472 40.97 21.59 19.03
CA VAL A 472 42.37 21.28 19.40
C VAL A 472 42.49 19.83 19.87
N PHE A 473 41.50 19.35 20.62
CA PHE A 473 41.41 17.95 21.04
C PHE A 473 41.36 17.01 19.82
N LYS A 474 40.57 17.32 18.79
CA LYS A 474 40.61 16.57 17.51
C LYS A 474 41.99 16.56 16.89
N GLN A 475 42.65 17.71 16.89
CA GLN A 475 43.96 17.90 16.26
C GLN A 475 45.04 17.04 16.92
N ILE A 476 44.99 16.85 18.25
CA ILE A 476 45.88 15.92 18.96
C ILE A 476 45.82 14.51 18.36
N PHE A 477 44.64 13.95 18.12
CA PHE A 477 44.50 12.63 17.51
C PHE A 477 45.03 12.57 16.08
N TYR A 478 44.83 13.64 15.30
CA TYR A 478 45.28 13.68 13.90
C TYR A 478 46.80 13.78 13.78
N VAL A 479 47.44 14.59 14.63
CA VAL A 479 48.91 14.73 14.66
C VAL A 479 49.56 13.43 15.14
N MET A 480 48.94 12.71 16.09
CA MET A 480 49.42 11.40 16.55
C MET A 480 49.09 10.24 15.60
N HIS A 481 48.56 10.52 14.40
CA HIS A 481 48.12 9.51 13.44
C HIS A 481 47.05 8.53 13.99
N GLN A 482 46.25 8.97 14.96
CA GLN A 482 45.12 8.24 15.56
C GLN A 482 43.76 8.81 15.10
N ASN A 483 43.72 9.42 13.93
CA ASN A 483 42.51 10.02 13.37
C ASN A 483 41.39 9.00 13.13
N GLN A 484 41.72 7.74 12.80
CA GLN A 484 40.72 6.68 12.63
C GLN A 484 39.93 6.43 13.92
N HIS A 485 40.60 6.42 15.07
CA HIS A 485 39.95 6.22 16.37
C HIS A 485 39.06 7.42 16.73
N TYR A 486 39.57 8.63 16.56
CA TYR A 486 38.79 9.85 16.80
C TYR A 486 37.54 9.88 15.92
N ASP A 487 37.70 9.63 14.61
CA ASP A 487 36.59 9.62 13.66
C ASP A 487 35.61 8.48 13.98
N MET A 488 36.06 7.32 14.44
CA MET A 488 35.18 6.22 14.87
C MET A 488 34.35 6.60 16.11
N MET A 489 34.97 7.25 17.11
CA MET A 489 34.28 7.62 18.35
C MET A 489 33.37 8.86 18.20
N THR A 490 33.62 9.70 17.18
CA THR A 490 32.86 10.92 16.92
C THR A 490 31.91 10.84 15.72
N ALA A 491 32.05 9.84 14.85
CA ALA A 491 31.07 9.56 13.81
C ALA A 491 29.97 8.66 14.36
N ALA A 492 28.71 9.10 14.23
CA ALA A 492 27.60 8.16 14.13
C ALA A 492 27.96 7.09 13.09
N VAL A 493 27.98 5.83 13.54
CA VAL A 493 28.34 4.60 12.82
C VAL A 493 28.22 4.78 11.30
N LYS A 494 29.36 4.87 10.61
CA LYS A 494 29.36 4.78 9.14
C LYS A 494 28.74 3.43 8.79
N LYS A 495 27.65 3.43 8.01
CA LYS A 495 27.24 2.27 7.22
C LYS A 495 28.48 1.78 6.47
N HIS A 496 28.92 0.56 6.76
CA HIS A 496 29.66 -0.22 5.77
C HIS A 496 28.66 -0.52 4.65
N ASN A 497 28.73 0.28 3.58
CA ASN A 497 28.27 -0.17 2.28
C ASN A 497 29.52 -0.68 1.56
N GLU A 498 29.81 -1.98 1.69
CA GLU A 498 30.48 -2.80 0.68
C GLU A 498 29.92 -4.21 0.75
#